data_AF-A0A662M8A5-F1
#
_entry.id   AF-A0A662M8A5-F1
#
_cell.length_a   1.000
_cell.length_b   1.000
_cell.length_c   1.000
_cell.angle_alpha   90.00
_cell.angle_beta   90.00
_cell.angle_gamma   90.00
#
_symmetry.space_group_name_H-M   'P 1'
#
loop_
_entity.id
_entity.type
_entity.pdbx_description
1 polymer ?
#
loop_
_entity_poly.entity_id
_entity_poly.type
_entity_poly.pdbx_seq_one_letter_code
_entity_poly.pdbx_strand_id
1 'polypeptide(L)' 'MGEWKEHTLEEIAFVVDCEHKTAPIVNNSEYYSIRTTDVKDGRIEFENADRVSSETYFQWTKRAW' A
#
# COMPACT_ATOMS: atom_id res chain seq x y z
N MET A 1 -0.56 -9.94 -33.80
CA MET A 1 -1.03 -9.15 -32.65
C MET A 1 -1.77 -10.11 -31.73
N GLY A 2 -1.38 -10.21 -30.46
CA GLY A 2 -2.09 -11.04 -29.50
C GLY A 2 -3.48 -10.49 -29.21
N GLU A 3 -4.40 -11.38 -28.83
CA GLU A 3 -5.74 -11.02 -28.38
C GLU A 3 -5.66 -10.49 -26.94
N TRP A 4 -6.26 -9.32 -26.68
CA TRP A 4 -6.38 -8.79 -25.32
C TRP A 4 -7.53 -9.49 -24.62
N LYS A 5 -7.31 -9.91 -23.37
CA LYS A 5 -8.33 -10.55 -22.53
C LYS A 5 -8.76 -9.60 -21.42
N GLU A 6 -10.07 -9.53 -21.21
CA GLU A 6 -10.65 -8.82 -20.09
C GLU A 6 -10.52 -9.67 -18.82
N HIS A 7 -10.20 -9.00 -17.71
CA HIS A 7 -10.06 -9.61 -16.40
C HIS A 7 -10.70 -8.71 -15.36
N THR A 8 -11.28 -9.31 -14.32
CA THR A 8 -11.61 -8.58 -13.10
C THR A 8 -10.34 -8.36 -12.28
N LEU A 9 -10.29 -7.31 -11.45
CA LEU A 9 -9.08 -7.04 -10.65
C LEU A 9 -8.74 -8.19 -9.70
N GLU A 10 -9.75 -8.87 -9.15
CA GLU A 10 -9.56 -10.02 -8.25
C GLU A 10 -8.90 -11.22 -8.93
N GLU A 11 -9.01 -11.35 -10.26
CA GLU A 11 -8.36 -12.44 -11.01
C GLU A 11 -6.85 -12.24 -11.14
N ILE A 12 -6.37 -10.99 -11.07
CA ILE A 12 -4.98 -10.64 -11.38
C ILE A 12 -4.26 -9.90 -10.26
N ALA A 13 -4.96 -9.49 -9.21
CA ALA A 13 -4.41 -8.72 -8.10
C ALA A 13 -5.10 -9.06 -6.78
N PHE A 14 -4.30 -9.10 -5.72
CA PHE A 14 -4.80 -9.14 -4.36
C PHE A 14 -4.94 -7.71 -3.84
N VAL A 15 -6.18 -7.27 -3.62
CA VAL A 15 -6.50 -5.90 -3.19
C VAL A 15 -7.12 -5.96 -1.80
N VAL A 16 -6.55 -5.21 -0.86
CA VAL A 16 -6.97 -5.20 0.54
C VAL A 16 -7.46 -3.81 0.89
N ASP A 17 -8.70 -3.72 1.38
CA ASP A 17 -9.22 -2.48 1.95
C ASP A 17 -8.61 -2.23 3.34
N CYS A 18 -7.98 -1.08 3.49
CA CYS A 18 -7.32 -0.68 4.74
C CYS A 18 -8.29 0.06 5.67
N GLU A 19 -7.90 0.25 6.93
CA GLU A 19 -8.69 1.06 7.86
C GLU A 19 -8.84 2.51 7.37
N HIS A 20 -10.08 3.03 7.36
CA HIS A 20 -10.41 4.40 6.95
C HIS A 20 -10.07 5.42 8.06
N LYS A 21 -8.78 5.51 8.41
CA LYS A 21 -8.21 6.46 9.38
C LYS A 21 -6.69 6.56 9.21
N THR A 22 -6.10 7.68 9.63
CA THR A 22 -4.65 7.91 9.58
C THR A 22 -3.91 6.91 10.47
N ALA A 23 -2.92 6.21 9.89
CA ALA A 23 -2.06 5.28 10.61
C ALA A 23 -1.07 6.03 11.52
N PRO A 24 -0.83 5.57 12.77
CA PRO A 24 0.23 6.09 13.62
C PRO A 24 1.61 5.90 12.99
N ILE A 25 2.36 6.99 12.85
CA ILE A 25 3.70 6.98 12.25
C ILE A 25 4.80 6.70 13.28
N VAL A 26 5.91 6.14 12.82
CA VAL A 26 7.12 5.86 13.62
C VAL A 26 8.37 6.32 12.87
N ASN A 27 9.44 6.63 13.60
CA ASN A 27 10.68 7.14 13.01
C ASN A 27 11.46 6.07 12.21
N ASN A 28 11.37 4.80 12.60
CA ASN A 28 12.12 3.72 11.96
C ASN A 28 11.29 2.43 11.95
N SER A 29 11.08 1.87 10.76
CA SER A 29 10.35 0.63 10.50
C SER A 29 10.48 0.26 9.03
N GLU A 30 10.38 -1.03 8.68
CA GLU A 30 10.41 -1.50 7.29
C GLU A 30 9.07 -1.30 6.55
N TYR A 31 7.99 -0.94 7.27
CA TYR A 31 6.66 -0.76 6.71
C TYR A 31 6.39 0.71 6.38
N TYR A 32 6.05 0.98 5.12
CA TYR A 32 5.74 2.33 4.63
C TYR A 32 4.24 2.61 4.63
N SER A 33 3.87 3.85 4.93
CA SER A 33 2.55 4.41 4.65
C SER A 33 2.68 5.40 3.50
N ILE A 34 2.44 4.92 2.28
CA ILE A 34 2.63 5.70 1.05
C ILE A 34 1.43 6.63 0.84
N ARG A 35 1.70 7.92 0.69
CA ARG A 35 0.74 8.97 0.36
C ARG A 35 0.90 9.38 -1.10
N THR A 36 -0.08 10.10 -1.63
CA THR A 36 -0.02 10.65 -3.00
C THR A 36 1.22 11.51 -3.23
N THR A 37 1.70 12.23 -2.21
CA THR A 37 2.91 13.07 -2.28
C THR A 37 4.20 12.28 -2.47
N ASP A 38 4.18 11.00 -2.13
CA ASP A 38 5.32 10.09 -2.17
C ASP A 38 5.42 9.39 -3.55
N VAL A 39 4.47 9.64 -4.46
CA VAL A 39 4.48 9.12 -5.84
C VAL A 39 4.82 10.25 -6.82
N LYS A 40 5.96 10.14 -7.50
CA LYS A 40 6.46 11.12 -8.49
C LYS A 40 7.03 10.40 -9.71
N ASP A 41 6.76 10.91 -10.91
CA ASP A 41 7.27 10.37 -12.18
C ASP A 41 7.05 8.84 -12.35
N GLY A 42 5.91 8.35 -11.88
CA GLY A 42 5.55 6.93 -11.94
C GLY A 42 6.35 6.02 -11.00
N ARG A 43 7.03 6.59 -10.00
CA ARG A 43 7.82 5.87 -8.99
C ARG A 43 7.39 6.27 -7.59
N ILE A 44 7.55 5.34 -6.66
CA ILE A 44 7.42 5.61 -5.22
C ILE A 44 8.77 6.12 -4.73
N GLU A 45 8.74 7.22 -3.99
CA GLU A 45 9.89 7.83 -3.34
C GLU A 45 9.90 7.48 -1.85
N PHE A 46 10.89 6.70 -1.41
CA PHE A 46 10.91 6.06 -0.09
C PHE A 46 11.73 6.79 0.97
N GLU A 47 12.62 7.71 0.59
CA GLU A 47 13.51 8.46 1.50
C GLU A 47 12.69 9.26 2.52
N ASN A 48 11.61 9.90 2.06
CA ASN A 48 10.78 10.79 2.87
C ASN A 48 9.37 10.24 3.15
N ALA A 49 9.11 8.99 2.79
CA ALA A 49 7.82 8.35 3.02
C ALA A 49 7.60 8.07 4.52
N ASP A 50 6.37 8.25 4.98
CA ASP A 50 6.00 7.92 6.36
C ASP A 50 6.20 6.42 6.61
N ARG A 51 6.58 6.07 7.83
CA ARG A 51 6.75 4.69 8.28
C ARG A 51 5.76 4.37 9.39
N VAL A 52 5.30 3.12 9.45
CA VAL A 52 4.38 2.63 10.48
C VAL A 52 4.97 1.41 11.16
N SER A 53 4.58 1.11 12.40
CA SER A 53 5.04 -0.12 13.06
C SER A 53 4.51 -1.38 12.34
N SER A 54 5.12 -2.54 12.58
CA SER A 54 4.60 -3.83 12.08
C SER A 54 3.18 -4.08 12.57
N GLU A 55 2.92 -3.86 13.86
CA GLU A 55 1.57 -3.95 14.45
C GLU A 55 0.58 -3.05 13.70
N THR A 56 0.93 -1.78 13.48
CA THR A 56 0.08 -0.86 12.71
C THR A 56 -0.19 -1.37 11.30
N TYR A 57 0.83 -1.88 10.60
CA TYR A 57 0.67 -2.46 9.27
C TYR A 57 -0.34 -3.60 9.28
N PHE A 58 -0.15 -4.60 10.15
CA PHE A 58 -1.04 -5.75 10.25
C PHE A 58 -2.46 -5.38 10.66
N GLN A 59 -2.63 -4.42 11.58
CA GLN A 59 -3.95 -3.92 11.97
C GLN A 59 -4.65 -3.18 10.83
N TRP A 60 -3.92 -2.42 10.01
CA TRP A 60 -4.49 -1.71 8.86
C TRP A 60 -4.81 -2.66 7.71
N THR A 61 -4.06 -3.75 7.55
CA THR A 61 -4.28 -4.76 6.50
C THR A 61 -5.02 -6.00 7.00
N LYS A 62 -5.70 -5.95 8.15
CA LYS A 62 -6.37 -7.10 8.79
C LYS A 62 -7.47 -7.77 7.94
N ARG A 63 -7.92 -7.14 6.86
CA ARG A 63 -8.88 -7.73 5.91
C ARG A 63 -8.21 -8.70 4.94
N ALA A 64 -6.88 -8.76 4.94
CA ALA A 64 -6.11 -9.67 4.12
C ALA A 64 -6.08 -11.11 4.67
N TRP A 65 -6.07 -11.27 6.00
CA TRP A 65 -5.87 -12.53 6.73
C TRP A 65 -6.50 -12.49 8.13
#